data_AF-A0A6V7LSW8-F1
#
_entry.id   AF-A0A6V7LSW8-F1
#
_cell.length_a   1.000
_cell.length_b   1.000
_cell.length_c   1.000
_cell.angle_alpha   90.00
_cell.angle_beta   90.00
_cell.angle_gamma   90.00
#
_symmetry.space_group_name_H-M   'P 1'
#
loop_
_entity.id
_entity.type
_entity.pdbx_description
1 polymer ?
#
loop_
_entity_poly.entity_id
_entity_poly.type
_entity_poly.pdbx_seq_one_letter_code
_entity_poly.pdbx_strand_id
1 'polypeptide(L)'
;HWREVHRFAGAWTGLVGGIQRLMVNGKTFQNLAVNFTQHNTVVYDGLPCPSNENPCHNGGVCLPLLNSYLCKCASSYNGLHCEF
;
A
#
# COMPACT_ATOMS: atom_id res chain seq x y z
N HIS A 1 4.98 0.75 27.79
CA HIS A 1 4.71 2.19 27.57
C HIS A 1 3.47 2.47 26.68
N TRP A 2 2.99 1.53 25.85
CA TRP A 2 1.85 1.74 24.92
C TRP A 2 0.46 1.72 25.55
N ARG A 3 0.27 1.12 26.74
CA ARG A 3 -1.05 1.02 27.39
C ARG A 3 -1.61 2.36 27.87
N GLU A 4 -0.75 3.35 28.13
CA GLU A 4 -1.19 4.64 28.68
C GLU A 4 -1.67 5.60 27.59
N VAL A 5 -1.04 5.59 26.41
CA VAL A 5 -1.32 6.53 25.31
C VAL A 5 -2.75 6.35 24.75
N HIS A 6 -3.21 5.11 24.59
CA HIS A 6 -4.54 4.83 24.03
C HIS A 6 -5.68 5.35 24.92
N ARG A 7 -5.49 5.30 26.25
CA ARG A 7 -6.52 5.73 27.21
C ARG A 7 -6.73 7.25 27.20
N PHE A 8 -5.66 8.04 27.05
CA PHE A 8 -5.75 9.50 27.02
C PHE A 8 -6.29 10.05 25.69
N ALA A 9 -6.19 9.28 24.60
CA ALA A 9 -6.75 9.65 23.30
C ALA A 9 -8.24 9.28 23.12
N GLY A 10 -8.85 8.59 24.10
CA GLY A 10 -10.21 8.06 23.97
C GLY A 10 -10.36 6.95 22.89
N ALA A 11 -9.25 6.40 22.41
CA ALA A 11 -9.23 5.40 21.35
C ALA A 11 -9.03 4.01 21.93
N TRP A 12 -10.02 3.14 21.73
CA TRP A 12 -10.01 1.76 22.23
C TRP A 12 -9.33 0.78 21.26
N THR A 13 -9.14 1.18 20.00
CA THR A 13 -8.54 0.36 18.94
C THR A 13 -7.54 1.18 18.11
N GLY A 14 -6.54 0.52 17.53
CA GLY A 14 -5.61 1.11 16.56
C GLY A 14 -6.12 1.02 15.12
N LEU A 15 -5.27 1.38 14.15
CA LEU A 15 -5.55 1.17 12.72
C LEU A 15 -5.56 -0.32 12.39
N VAL A 16 -6.63 -0.78 11.73
CA VAL A 16 -6.74 -2.14 11.17
C VAL A 16 -6.88 -2.01 9.66
N GLY A 17 -5.84 -2.36 8.89
CA GLY A 17 -5.83 -2.24 7.43
C GLY A 17 -4.42 -2.14 6.85
N GLY A 18 -4.32 -1.91 5.53
CA GLY A 18 -3.06 -1.73 4.82
C GLY A 18 -2.65 -0.26 4.71
N ILE A 19 -1.36 0.03 4.84
CA ILE A 19 -0.78 1.36 4.60
C ILE A 19 0.06 1.28 3.32
N GLN A 20 -0.37 1.96 2.26
CA GLN A 20 0.40 2.03 1.00
C GLN A 20 1.42 3.17 0.99
N ARG A 21 1.09 4.30 1.62
CA ARG A 21 1.94 5.49 1.69
C ARG A 21 1.71 6.21 3.01
N LEU A 22 2.79 6.48 3.73
CA LEU A 22 2.76 7.35 4.90
C LEU A 22 3.46 8.66 4.58
N MET A 23 2.76 9.77 4.78
CA MET A 23 3.30 11.12 4.67
C MET A 23 3.14 11.82 6.01
N VAL A 24 4.23 12.34 6.57
CA VAL A 24 4.20 13.14 7.80
C VAL A 24 4.97 14.43 7.54
N ASN A 25 4.31 15.58 7.70
CA ASN A 25 4.89 16.91 7.49
C ASN A 25 5.58 17.08 6.12
N GLY A 26 4.93 16.59 5.06
CA GLY A 26 5.44 16.66 3.69
C GLY A 26 6.56 15.67 3.36
N LYS A 27 7.04 14.89 4.33
CA LYS A 27 8.03 13.82 4.09
C LYS A 27 7.32 12.51 3.82
N THR A 28 7.73 11.83 2.74
CA THR A 28 7.24 10.49 2.42
C THR A 28 8.11 9.45 3.14
N PHE A 29 7.48 8.63 3.97
CA PHE A 29 8.14 7.53 4.66
C PHE A 29 8.05 6.29 3.79
N GLN A 30 9.16 5.95 3.15
CA GLN A 30 9.35 4.71 2.40
C GLN A 30 9.84 3.61 3.35
N ASN A 31 9.69 2.34 2.97
CA ASN A 31 10.20 1.20 3.74
C ASN A 31 9.66 1.11 5.18
N LEU A 32 8.34 1.31 5.33
CA LEU A 32 7.58 1.09 6.58
C LEU A 32 7.65 -0.35 7.09
N ALA A 33 8.35 -1.25 6.40
CA ALA A 33 8.54 -2.65 6.77
C ALA A 33 9.75 -2.90 7.67
N VAL A 34 10.74 -2.01 7.68
CA VAL A 34 12.13 -2.40 8.01
C VAL A 34 12.47 -2.28 9.49
N ASN A 35 11.55 -1.82 10.35
CA ASN A 35 11.84 -1.67 11.78
C ASN A 35 10.65 -1.93 12.71
N PHE A 36 9.86 -2.96 12.43
CA PHE A 36 8.81 -3.42 13.34
C PHE A 36 9.30 -4.66 14.08
N THR A 37 9.73 -4.48 15.32
CA THR A 37 9.74 -5.57 16.31
C THR A 37 8.32 -6.10 16.41
N GLN A 38 8.10 -7.31 15.88
CA GLN A 38 6.86 -8.11 15.83
C GLN A 38 5.70 -7.61 16.73
N HIS A 39 4.53 -7.39 16.12
CA HIS A 39 3.22 -7.97 16.50
C HIS A 39 2.15 -7.43 15.52
N ASN A 40 1.56 -8.31 14.70
CA ASN A 40 0.40 -8.09 13.79
C ASN A 40 0.61 -7.30 12.48
N THR A 41 1.84 -6.98 12.08
CA THR A 41 2.13 -6.39 10.77
C THR A 41 2.84 -7.41 9.88
N VAL A 42 2.26 -7.72 8.73
CA VAL A 42 2.93 -8.52 7.69
C VAL A 42 3.54 -7.55 6.68
N VAL A 43 4.83 -7.69 6.43
CA VAL A 43 5.48 -7.03 5.30
C VAL A 43 5.05 -7.80 4.06
N TYR A 44 4.32 -7.16 3.16
CA TYR A 44 3.99 -7.74 1.87
C TYR A 44 5.09 -7.35 0.89
N ASP A 45 5.97 -8.31 0.64
CA ASP A 45 7.10 -8.28 -0.29
C ASP A 45 6.64 -8.16 -1.76
N GLY A 46 5.33 -8.37 -1.97
CA GLY A 46 4.64 -8.26 -3.25
C GLY A 46 4.63 -9.57 -4.01
N LEU A 47 3.44 -10.08 -4.35
CA LEU A 47 3.20 -10.48 -5.73
C LEU A 47 1.73 -10.26 -6.17
N PRO A 48 1.41 -9.06 -6.65
CA PRO A 48 0.10 -8.74 -7.21
C PRO A 48 0.16 -8.38 -8.70
N CYS A 49 1.35 -8.01 -9.20
CA CYS A 49 1.63 -7.91 -10.62
C CYS A 49 2.16 -9.29 -11.07
N PRO A 50 1.49 -9.98 -12.01
CA PRO A 50 1.99 -11.23 -12.57
C PRO A 50 3.42 -11.02 -13.11
N SER A 51 4.36 -11.87 -12.70
CA SER A 51 5.74 -11.86 -13.21
C SER A 51 5.84 -12.24 -14.70
N ASN A 52 4.77 -12.82 -15.22
CA ASN A 52 4.71 -13.51 -16.49
C ASN A 52 4.32 -12.52 -17.60
N GLU A 53 3.38 -11.62 -17.30
CA GLU A 53 2.85 -10.60 -18.21
C GLU A 53 2.31 -9.40 -17.43
N ASN A 54 2.52 -8.19 -17.96
CA ASN A 54 1.94 -6.97 -17.39
C ASN A 54 0.43 -6.93 -17.70
N PRO A 55 -0.47 -6.93 -16.69
CA PRO A 55 -1.92 -6.91 -16.90
C PRO A 55 -2.44 -5.57 -17.43
N CYS A 56 -1.61 -4.54 -17.45
CA CYS A 56 -1.98 -3.20 -17.90
C CYS A 56 -1.69 -3.03 -19.39
N HIS A 57 -2.71 -2.66 -20.16
CA HIS A 57 -2.64 -2.37 -21.58
C HIS A 57 -2.07 -0.97 -21.85
N ASN A 58 -1.80 -0.71 -23.14
CA ASN A 58 -1.49 0.63 -23.65
C ASN A 58 -0.32 1.35 -22.94
N GLY A 59 0.68 0.57 -22.52
CA GLY A 59 1.86 1.09 -21.82
C GLY A 59 1.61 1.45 -20.35
N GLY A 60 0.50 1.00 -19.77
CA GLY A 60 0.20 1.16 -18.35
C GLY A 60 1.21 0.44 -17.45
N VAL A 61 1.48 1.04 -16.29
CA VAL A 61 2.42 0.47 -15.29
C VAL A 61 1.62 -0.28 -14.23
N CYS A 62 1.90 -1.57 -14.07
CA CYS A 62 1.32 -2.36 -12.98
C CYS A 62 1.93 -1.97 -11.64
N LEU A 63 1.07 -1.62 -10.69
CA LEU A 63 1.44 -1.30 -9.31
C LEU A 63 0.93 -2.40 -8.38
N PRO A 64 1.80 -3.03 -7.58
CA PRO A 64 1.40 -4.06 -6.63
C PRO A 64 0.54 -3.49 -5.48
N LEU A 65 -0.57 -4.16 -5.12
CA LEU A 65 -1.35 -3.94 -3.89
C LEU A 65 -1.42 -5.22 -3.03
N LEU A 66 -1.97 -5.11 -1.82
CA LEU A 66 -2.02 -6.20 -0.82
C LEU A 66 -2.51 -7.55 -1.37
N ASN A 67 -3.61 -7.56 -2.12
CA ASN A 67 -4.24 -8.76 -2.70
C ASN A 67 -4.69 -8.53 -4.15
N SER A 68 -4.21 -7.48 -4.80
CA SER A 68 -4.65 -7.04 -6.12
C SER A 68 -3.59 -6.16 -6.78
N TYR A 69 -3.79 -5.73 -8.01
CA TYR A 69 -2.96 -4.72 -8.65
C TYR A 69 -3.78 -3.50 -9.03
N LEU A 70 -3.08 -2.41 -9.31
CA LEU A 70 -3.63 -1.21 -9.93
C LEU A 70 -2.84 -0.91 -11.21
N CYS A 71 -3.53 -0.61 -12.29
CA CYS A 71 -2.89 -0.09 -13.49
C CYS A 71 -2.80 1.44 -13.43
N LYS A 72 -1.58 1.96 -13.44
CA LYS A 72 -1.35 3.38 -13.69
C LYS A 72 -1.31 3.62 -15.20
N CYS A 73 -2.40 4.16 -15.73
CA CYS A 73 -2.53 4.42 -17.16
C CYS A 73 -1.69 5.62 -17.62
N ALA A 74 -1.29 5.58 -18.90
CA ALA A 74 -0.77 6.76 -19.58
C ALA A 74 -1.89 7.80 -19.76
N SER A 75 -1.52 9.07 -19.98
CA SER A 75 -2.45 10.21 -19.90
C SER A 75 -3.68 10.16 -20.82
N SER A 76 -3.63 9.34 -21.87
CA SER A 76 -4.73 9.17 -22.84
C SER A 76 -5.59 7.93 -22.60
N TYR A 77 -5.26 7.12 -21.58
CA TYR A 77 -5.94 5.85 -21.31
C TYR A 77 -6.57 5.80 -19.93
N ASN A 78 -7.64 5.02 -19.81
CA ASN A 78 -8.42 4.77 -18.61
C ASN A 78 -8.99 3.33 -18.62
N GLY A 79 -9.76 3.00 -17.60
CA GLY A 79 -10.25 1.63 -17.38
C GLY A 79 -9.39 0.89 -16.35
N LEU A 80 -9.85 -0.30 -15.96
CA LEU A 80 -9.20 -1.08 -14.91
C LEU A 80 -7.81 -1.59 -15.36
N HIS A 81 -7.68 -1.85 -16.66
CA HIS A 81 -6.51 -2.38 -17.32
C HIS A 81 -5.94 -1.39 -18.34
N CYS A 82 -6.36 -0.13 -18.32
CA CYS A 82 -5.98 0.88 -19.32
C CYS A 82 -6.43 0.53 -20.74
N GLU A 83 -7.60 -0.10 -20.87
CA GLU A 83 -8.17 -0.60 -22.12
C GLU A 83 -8.84 0.47 -23.01
N PHE A 84 -9.22 1.62 -22.44
CA PHE A 84 -9.92 2.72 -23.15
C PHE A 84 -9.11 4.00 -23.21
#